data_AF-A0A445ERN9-F1
#
_entry.id   AF-A0A445ERN9-F1
#
_cell.length_a   1.000
_cell.length_b   1.000
_cell.length_c   1.000
_cell.angle_alpha   90.00
_cell.angle_beta   90.00
_cell.angle_gamma   90.00
#
_symmetry.space_group_name_H-M   'P 1'
#
loop_
_entity.id
_entity.type
_entity.pdbx_description
1 polymer ?
#
loop_
_entity_poly.entity_id
_entity_poly.type
_entity_poly.pdbx_seq_one_letter_code
_entity_poly.pdbx_strand_id
1 'polypeptide(L)'
;MTDVLLAFFCREDLTHRLLYMLHLKFAKEVADYLGTRHHELYFTVQEGIDALEEVIYHIETYDVMTIRASTPMFLMSRKIKSMGVKMVLLGEGSDEIFGGYPYFHKAPNKEEFHEETCQKIKALHLYDCLRANKSTSAWHILYRQKEQFSDGVGYSWIDGLKEHANQQVTDGMLLHANYVYPENTPTTKEAYLYRTIFEKHFSKNAARSTVPGGPSVACSTAKAVEWDAEWSKNPDPSGRASLGVHVAAYEAAADAKTAEPKNGTL
;
A
#
# COMPACT_ATOMS: atom_id res chain seq x y z
N MET A 1 -26.34 5.63 -14.41
CA MET A 1 -25.94 4.22 -14.24
C MET A 1 -24.42 4.23 -14.11
N THR A 2 -23.94 4.54 -12.90
CA THR A 2 -22.51 4.71 -12.61
C THR A 2 -22.01 3.43 -11.97
N ASP A 3 -21.27 2.64 -12.73
CA ASP A 3 -20.55 1.46 -12.25
C ASP A 3 -19.42 1.93 -11.33
N VAL A 4 -19.54 1.75 -10.02
CA VAL A 4 -18.47 2.08 -9.07
C VAL A 4 -18.53 1.14 -7.86
N LEU A 5 -17.73 0.08 -7.86
CA LEU A 5 -16.80 -0.24 -6.76
C LEU A 5 -16.05 -1.51 -7.13
N LEU A 6 -14.73 -1.40 -7.26
CA LEU A 6 -13.85 -2.52 -7.55
C LEU A 6 -12.89 -2.70 -6.38
N ALA A 7 -12.80 -3.89 -5.84
CA ALA A 7 -11.89 -4.20 -4.73
C ALA A 7 -10.94 -5.34 -5.15
N PHE A 8 -9.63 -5.15 -4.97
CA PHE A 8 -8.57 -6.00 -5.53
C PHE A 8 -7.70 -6.59 -4.41
N PHE A 9 -7.58 -7.91 -4.34
CA PHE A 9 -6.90 -8.58 -3.22
C PHE A 9 -6.02 -9.76 -3.63
N CYS A 10 -4.95 -9.99 -2.87
CA CYS A 10 -4.11 -11.16 -3.02
C CYS A 10 -4.84 -12.39 -2.45
N ARG A 11 -4.93 -13.50 -3.19
CA ARG A 11 -5.45 -14.78 -2.71
C ARG A 11 -4.50 -15.33 -1.66
N GLU A 12 -5.03 -15.61 -0.48
CA GLU A 12 -4.31 -16.28 0.59
C GLU A 12 -4.56 -17.79 0.58
N ASP A 13 -3.57 -18.53 1.05
CA ASP A 13 -3.77 -19.91 1.50
C ASP A 13 -4.58 -19.92 2.80
N LEU A 14 -5.31 -20.99 3.08
CA LEU A 14 -6.48 -21.06 3.98
C LEU A 14 -6.28 -20.59 5.44
N THR A 15 -5.06 -20.33 5.89
CA THR A 15 -4.66 -20.10 7.29
C THR A 15 -4.74 -18.65 7.79
N HIS A 16 -4.84 -17.62 6.94
CA HIS A 16 -4.81 -16.20 7.36
C HIS A 16 -6.08 -15.37 7.03
N ARG A 17 -7.23 -16.05 6.88
CA ARG A 17 -8.53 -15.49 6.40
C ARG A 17 -9.05 -14.19 7.05
N LEU A 18 -8.65 -13.78 8.24
CA LEU A 18 -9.39 -12.77 9.02
C LEU A 18 -9.26 -11.32 8.52
N LEU A 19 -8.07 -10.85 8.13
CA LEU A 19 -7.90 -9.47 7.63
C LEU A 19 -8.47 -9.30 6.21
N TYR A 20 -8.23 -10.29 5.36
CA TYR A 20 -8.75 -10.38 3.99
C TYR A 20 -10.27 -10.33 3.94
N MET A 21 -10.95 -11.07 4.83
CA MET A 21 -12.42 -11.08 4.88
C MET A 21 -13.01 -9.75 5.32
N LEU A 22 -12.26 -8.90 6.02
CA LEU A 22 -12.78 -7.65 6.55
C LEU A 22 -12.88 -6.55 5.49
N HIS A 23 -11.85 -6.36 4.66
CA HIS A 23 -11.89 -5.36 3.58
C HIS A 23 -12.92 -5.73 2.49
N LEU A 24 -13.02 -7.02 2.14
CA LEU A 24 -14.04 -7.52 1.22
C LEU A 24 -15.45 -7.31 1.77
N LYS A 25 -15.64 -7.59 3.07
CA LYS A 25 -16.92 -7.38 3.74
C LYS A 25 -17.33 -5.90 3.68
N PHE A 26 -16.45 -4.97 4.05
CA PHE A 26 -16.78 -3.54 4.02
C PHE A 26 -17.00 -3.01 2.61
N ALA A 27 -16.19 -3.44 1.63
CA ALA A 27 -16.40 -3.07 0.23
C ALA A 27 -17.78 -3.54 -0.26
N LYS A 28 -18.18 -4.77 0.08
CA LYS A 28 -19.50 -5.31 -0.25
C LYS A 28 -20.63 -4.54 0.44
N GLU A 29 -20.51 -4.24 1.73
CA GLU A 29 -21.52 -3.47 2.48
C GLU A 29 -21.72 -2.08 1.87
N VAL A 30 -20.64 -1.39 1.48
CA VAL A 30 -20.73 -0.09 0.79
C VAL A 30 -21.36 -0.25 -0.58
N ALA A 31 -21.01 -1.29 -1.34
CA ALA A 31 -21.59 -1.53 -2.66
C ALA A 31 -23.10 -1.78 -2.59
N ASP A 32 -23.53 -2.59 -1.63
CA ASP A 32 -24.94 -2.92 -1.39
C ASP A 32 -25.73 -1.67 -0.95
N TYR A 33 -25.15 -0.86 -0.05
CA TYR A 33 -25.75 0.40 0.40
C TYR A 33 -25.93 1.41 -0.75
N LEU A 34 -24.91 1.54 -1.62
CA LEU A 34 -24.93 2.47 -2.75
C LEU A 34 -25.67 1.91 -3.99
N GLY A 35 -26.04 0.62 -4.00
CA GLY A 35 -26.68 -0.04 -5.14
C GLY A 35 -25.77 -0.12 -6.37
N THR A 36 -24.46 -0.33 -6.16
CA THR A 36 -23.45 -0.32 -7.24
C THR A 36 -23.16 -1.73 -7.77
N ARG A 37 -22.68 -1.82 -9.02
CA ARG A 37 -22.15 -3.08 -9.55
C ARG A 37 -20.76 -3.33 -8.99
N HIS A 38 -20.69 -4.25 -8.02
CA HIS A 38 -19.43 -4.62 -7.38
C HIS A 38 -18.69 -5.68 -8.17
N HIS A 39 -17.38 -5.48 -8.33
CA HIS A 39 -16.49 -6.47 -8.91
C HIS A 39 -15.35 -6.77 -7.95
N GLU A 40 -15.30 -8.00 -7.46
CA GLU A 40 -14.20 -8.50 -6.64
C GLU A 40 -13.13 -9.07 -7.56
N LEU A 41 -11.91 -8.58 -7.41
CA LEU A 41 -10.78 -9.02 -8.20
C LEU A 41 -9.71 -9.65 -7.30
N TYR A 42 -9.14 -10.73 -7.83
CA TYR A 42 -8.16 -11.53 -7.13
C TYR A 42 -6.87 -11.63 -7.93
N PHE A 43 -5.73 -11.65 -7.25
CA PHE A 43 -4.44 -12.04 -7.82
C PHE A 43 -3.71 -12.98 -6.86
N THR A 44 -2.78 -13.77 -7.34
CA THR A 44 -1.91 -14.62 -6.52
C THR A 44 -0.61 -13.91 -6.20
N VAL A 45 0.09 -14.33 -5.15
CA VAL A 45 1.44 -13.83 -4.85
C VAL A 45 2.36 -13.95 -6.07
N GLN A 46 2.28 -15.07 -6.79
CA GLN A 46 3.08 -15.29 -8.00
C GLN A 46 2.74 -14.30 -9.11
N GLU A 47 1.45 -14.05 -9.40
CA GLU A 47 1.05 -13.02 -10.37
C GLU A 47 1.55 -11.62 -9.98
N GLY A 48 1.66 -11.34 -8.68
CA GLY A 48 2.25 -10.11 -8.18
C GLY A 48 3.77 -10.05 -8.38
N ILE A 49 4.49 -11.13 -8.08
CA ILE A 49 5.94 -11.24 -8.27
C ILE A 49 6.28 -11.10 -9.76
N ASP A 50 5.57 -11.82 -10.63
CA ASP A 50 5.79 -11.80 -12.08
C ASP A 50 5.57 -10.40 -12.69
N ALA A 51 4.75 -9.56 -12.04
CA ALA A 51 4.48 -8.20 -12.48
C ALA A 51 5.50 -7.16 -11.99
N LEU A 52 6.42 -7.50 -11.08
CA LEU A 52 7.30 -6.53 -10.43
C LEU A 52 8.16 -5.72 -11.41
N GLU A 53 8.69 -6.37 -12.46
CA GLU A 53 9.51 -5.67 -13.45
C GLU A 53 8.71 -4.62 -14.21
N GLU A 54 7.51 -4.96 -14.69
CA GLU A 54 6.62 -4.02 -15.37
C GLU A 54 6.15 -2.90 -14.42
N VAL A 55 5.83 -3.24 -13.17
CA VAL A 55 5.44 -2.25 -12.15
C VAL A 55 6.57 -1.25 -11.94
N ILE A 56 7.80 -1.70 -11.66
CA ILE A 56 8.94 -0.80 -11.42
C ILE A 56 9.23 0.06 -12.65
N TYR A 57 9.13 -0.52 -13.84
CA TYR A 57 9.27 0.24 -15.09
C TYR A 57 8.22 1.36 -15.20
N HIS A 58 6.94 1.08 -14.91
CA HIS A 58 5.88 2.07 -15.04
C HIS A 58 5.87 3.12 -13.92
N ILE A 59 6.13 2.72 -12.68
CA ILE A 59 6.12 3.64 -11.52
C ILE A 59 7.39 4.51 -11.48
N GLU A 60 8.50 4.04 -12.08
CA GLU A 60 9.77 4.77 -12.12
C GLU A 60 10.34 5.05 -10.71
N THR A 61 10.20 4.09 -9.79
CA THR A 61 10.71 4.17 -8.42
C THR A 61 11.30 2.85 -7.95
N TYR A 62 12.17 2.92 -6.92
CA TYR A 62 12.66 1.76 -6.16
C TYR A 62 12.21 1.80 -4.69
N ASP A 63 11.28 2.69 -4.33
CA ASP A 63 10.70 2.74 -2.98
C ASP A 63 9.84 1.49 -2.70
N VAL A 64 10.17 0.80 -1.60
CA VAL A 64 9.57 -0.49 -1.24
C VAL A 64 8.07 -0.38 -1.03
N MET A 65 7.61 0.66 -0.32
CA MET A 65 6.19 0.81 0.00
C MET A 65 5.36 1.15 -1.23
N THR A 66 5.88 2.04 -2.06
CA THR A 66 5.25 2.44 -3.31
C THR A 66 5.12 1.25 -4.23
N ILE A 67 6.16 0.41 -4.39
CA ILE A 67 6.09 -0.80 -5.23
C ILE A 67 5.09 -1.81 -4.66
N ARG A 68 5.16 -2.09 -3.35
CA ARG A 68 4.24 -3.03 -2.67
C ARG A 68 2.77 -2.68 -2.93
N ALA A 69 2.42 -1.40 -2.81
CA ALA A 69 1.05 -0.94 -3.02
C ALA A 69 0.69 -0.72 -4.49
N SER A 70 1.66 -0.41 -5.35
CA SER A 70 1.44 -0.23 -6.78
C SER A 70 1.14 -1.53 -7.50
N THR A 71 1.75 -2.65 -7.11
CA THR A 71 1.56 -3.94 -7.81
C THR A 71 0.08 -4.39 -7.85
N PRO A 72 -0.66 -4.42 -6.73
CA PRO A 72 -2.10 -4.70 -6.75
C PRO A 72 -2.88 -3.71 -7.63
N MET A 73 -2.57 -2.40 -7.53
CA MET A 73 -3.25 -1.38 -8.30
C MET A 73 -2.99 -1.49 -9.81
N PHE A 74 -1.77 -1.87 -10.20
CA PHE A 74 -1.37 -2.14 -11.57
C PHE A 74 -2.15 -3.34 -12.15
N LEU A 75 -2.20 -4.45 -11.41
CA LEU A 75 -2.95 -5.63 -11.81
C LEU A 75 -4.47 -5.38 -11.84
N MET A 76 -4.99 -4.57 -10.91
CA MET A 76 -6.37 -4.11 -10.90
C MET A 76 -6.69 -3.30 -12.16
N SER A 77 -5.84 -2.32 -12.48
CA SER A 77 -5.99 -1.46 -13.65
C SER A 77 -6.01 -2.28 -14.95
N ARG A 78 -5.17 -3.30 -15.06
CA ARG A 78 -5.21 -4.25 -16.20
C ARG A 78 -6.59 -4.90 -16.37
N LYS A 79 -7.19 -5.37 -15.28
CA LYS A 79 -8.52 -6.01 -15.31
C LYS A 79 -9.64 -4.99 -15.59
N ILE A 80 -9.59 -3.81 -14.97
CA ILE A 80 -10.56 -2.72 -15.23
C ILE A 80 -10.57 -2.35 -16.71
N LYS A 81 -9.38 -2.26 -17.33
CA LYS A 81 -9.26 -1.97 -18.76
C LYS A 81 -9.92 -3.04 -19.61
N SER A 82 -9.73 -4.32 -19.27
CA SER A 82 -10.35 -5.45 -19.98
C SER A 82 -11.88 -5.46 -19.90
N MET A 83 -12.45 -4.82 -18.87
CA MET A 83 -13.90 -4.63 -18.73
C MET A 83 -14.45 -3.45 -19.55
N GLY A 84 -13.59 -2.72 -20.28
CA GLY A 84 -13.97 -1.57 -21.09
C GLY A 84 -14.11 -0.26 -20.31
N VAL A 85 -13.80 -0.26 -19.01
CA VAL A 85 -13.78 0.95 -18.18
C VAL A 85 -12.57 1.79 -18.53
N LYS A 86 -12.79 3.09 -18.73
CA LYS A 86 -11.76 4.05 -19.16
C LYS A 86 -11.37 5.05 -18.08
N MET A 87 -12.18 5.18 -17.03
CA MET A 87 -11.94 6.12 -15.94
C MET A 87 -12.33 5.53 -14.60
N VAL A 88 -11.51 5.79 -13.58
CA VAL A 88 -11.77 5.41 -12.18
C VAL A 88 -11.61 6.61 -11.24
N LEU A 89 -12.40 6.63 -10.17
CA LEU A 89 -12.23 7.58 -9.07
C LEU A 89 -11.51 6.84 -7.94
N LEU A 90 -10.40 7.41 -7.47
CA LEU A 90 -9.58 6.85 -6.40
C LEU A 90 -9.61 7.76 -5.18
N GLY A 91 -9.42 7.18 -4.00
CA GLY A 91 -9.58 7.81 -2.70
C GLY A 91 -8.33 8.45 -2.08
N GLU A 92 -7.27 8.59 -2.87
CA GLU A 92 -5.94 9.04 -2.43
C GLU A 92 -5.96 10.47 -1.87
N GLY A 93 -5.12 10.76 -0.88
CA GLY A 93 -4.99 12.10 -0.28
C GLY A 93 -5.80 12.33 0.98
N SER A 94 -6.81 11.48 1.25
CA SER A 94 -7.65 11.61 2.44
C SER A 94 -6.84 11.51 3.73
N ASP A 95 -5.92 10.56 3.82
CA ASP A 95 -5.12 10.35 5.03
C ASP A 95 -4.13 11.50 5.25
N GLU A 96 -3.63 12.13 4.19
CA GLU A 96 -2.79 13.32 4.24
C GLU A 96 -3.54 14.57 4.67
N ILE A 97 -4.79 14.73 4.23
CA ILE A 97 -5.62 15.89 4.56
C ILE A 97 -6.10 15.81 6.00
N PHE A 98 -6.52 14.62 6.44
CA PHE A 98 -7.21 14.43 7.72
C PHE A 98 -6.36 13.76 8.80
N GLY A 99 -5.10 13.42 8.52
CA GLY A 99 -4.23 12.72 9.47
C GLY A 99 -4.72 11.31 9.78
N GLY A 100 -5.08 10.55 8.75
CA GLY A 100 -5.70 9.23 8.88
C GLY A 100 -4.74 8.09 9.25
N TYR A 101 -3.42 8.31 9.14
CA TYR A 101 -2.44 7.29 9.48
C TYR A 101 -2.33 7.11 11.01
N PRO A 102 -2.12 5.88 11.51
CA PRO A 102 -2.11 5.60 12.95
C PRO A 102 -1.12 6.45 13.78
N TYR A 103 0.01 6.86 13.21
CA TYR A 103 1.00 7.66 13.93
C TYR A 103 0.52 9.08 14.26
N PHE A 104 -0.48 9.62 13.55
CA PHE A 104 -1.06 10.92 13.87
C PHE A 104 -1.74 10.94 15.24
N HIS A 105 -2.17 9.80 15.78
CA HIS A 105 -2.67 9.70 17.16
C HIS A 105 -1.61 10.02 18.21
N LYS A 106 -0.33 9.94 17.84
CA LYS A 106 0.82 10.23 18.70
C LYS A 106 1.42 11.62 18.43
N ALA A 107 0.77 12.45 17.59
CA ALA A 107 1.20 13.81 17.35
C ALA A 107 1.28 14.62 18.68
N PRO A 108 2.40 15.31 18.98
CA PRO A 108 2.58 15.98 20.27
C PRO A 108 1.61 17.13 20.52
N ASN A 109 1.22 17.83 19.46
CA ASN A 109 0.35 19.01 19.50
C ASN A 109 -0.31 19.26 18.12
N LYS A 110 -1.27 20.19 18.09
CA LYS A 110 -2.03 20.52 16.88
C LYS A 110 -1.18 21.20 15.81
N GLU A 111 -0.14 21.93 16.20
CA GLU A 111 0.78 22.61 15.29
C GLU A 111 1.60 21.58 14.51
N GLU A 112 2.23 20.63 15.20
CA GLU A 112 2.99 19.52 14.59
C GLU A 112 2.10 18.62 13.72
N PHE A 113 0.87 18.32 14.17
CA PHE A 113 -0.12 17.63 13.33
C PHE A 113 -0.38 18.38 12.02
N HIS A 114 -0.59 19.69 12.11
CA HIS A 114 -0.90 20.51 10.93
C HIS A 114 0.30 20.65 9.99
N GLU A 115 1.51 20.82 10.53
CA GLU A 115 2.74 20.90 9.74
C GLU A 115 2.98 19.59 8.98
N GLU A 116 2.76 18.44 9.63
CA GLU A 116 2.91 17.13 8.99
C GLU A 116 1.86 16.88 7.91
N THR A 117 0.57 17.17 8.15
CA THR A 117 -0.46 17.08 7.10
C THR A 117 -0.12 17.96 5.90
N CYS A 118 0.32 19.20 6.12
CA CYS A 118 0.79 20.10 5.07
C CYS A 118 1.99 19.54 4.30
N GLN A 119 2.96 18.93 5.01
CA GLN A 119 4.12 18.29 4.39
C GLN A 119 3.69 17.10 3.53
N LYS A 120 2.81 16.22 4.03
CA LYS A 120 2.34 15.07 3.26
C LYS A 120 1.55 15.49 2.03
N ILE A 121 0.66 16.48 2.12
CA ILE A 121 -0.07 17.00 0.94
C ILE A 121 0.90 17.50 -0.13
N LYS A 122 1.96 18.24 0.27
CA LYS A 122 2.99 18.72 -0.67
C LYS A 122 3.77 17.57 -1.30
N ALA A 123 4.02 16.48 -0.55
CA ALA A 123 4.75 15.31 -1.01
C ALA A 123 3.88 14.25 -1.69
N LEU A 124 2.54 14.40 -1.71
CA LEU A 124 1.59 13.39 -2.17
C LEU A 124 1.89 12.89 -3.60
N HIS A 125 2.37 13.78 -4.45
CA HIS A 125 2.76 13.50 -5.84
C HIS A 125 3.97 12.57 -5.99
N LEU A 126 4.74 12.33 -4.93
CA LEU A 126 5.89 11.42 -4.90
C LEU A 126 5.51 9.99 -4.47
N TYR A 127 4.33 9.81 -3.86
CA TYR A 127 3.90 8.56 -3.24
C TYR A 127 2.53 8.12 -3.77
N ASP A 128 1.47 8.34 -3.03
CA ASP A 128 0.10 7.87 -3.31
C ASP A 128 -0.44 8.35 -4.66
N CYS A 129 -0.23 9.63 -5.01
CA CYS A 129 -0.59 10.13 -6.34
C CYS A 129 0.34 9.60 -7.45
N LEU A 130 1.61 9.33 -7.16
CA LEU A 130 2.52 8.70 -8.13
C LEU A 130 2.03 7.29 -8.48
N ARG A 131 1.75 6.47 -7.46
CA ARG A 131 1.16 5.14 -7.58
C ARG A 131 -0.12 5.19 -8.42
N ALA A 132 -1.10 6.00 -7.97
CA ALA A 132 -2.39 6.12 -8.64
C ALA A 132 -2.25 6.51 -10.11
N ASN A 133 -1.37 7.47 -10.41
CA ASN A 133 -1.10 7.92 -11.76
C ASN A 133 -0.49 6.84 -12.63
N LYS A 134 0.67 6.33 -12.21
CA LYS A 134 1.51 5.47 -13.04
C LYS A 134 0.91 4.08 -13.19
N SER A 135 0.31 3.52 -12.13
CA SER A 135 -0.36 2.20 -12.18
C SER A 135 -1.59 2.19 -13.10
N THR A 136 -2.40 3.25 -13.08
CA THR A 136 -3.60 3.34 -13.93
C THR A 136 -3.27 3.71 -15.36
N SER A 137 -2.34 4.66 -15.55
CA SER A 137 -1.90 5.10 -16.88
C SER A 137 -1.16 4.03 -17.66
N ALA A 138 -0.48 3.08 -16.99
CA ALA A 138 0.10 1.89 -17.62
C ALA A 138 -0.90 1.11 -18.48
N TRP A 139 -2.18 1.15 -18.13
CA TRP A 139 -3.26 0.47 -18.84
C TRP A 139 -4.22 1.42 -19.55
N HIS A 140 -3.79 2.67 -19.76
CA HIS A 140 -4.60 3.74 -20.38
C HIS A 140 -5.95 3.92 -19.70
N ILE A 141 -5.95 3.92 -18.36
CA ILE A 141 -7.08 4.30 -17.52
C ILE A 141 -6.80 5.72 -17.03
N LEU A 142 -7.75 6.62 -17.27
CA LEU A 142 -7.73 7.93 -16.63
C LEU A 142 -8.13 7.75 -15.16
N TYR A 143 -7.40 8.34 -14.25
CA TYR A 143 -7.85 8.42 -12.86
C TYR A 143 -8.13 9.88 -12.52
N ARG A 144 -9.12 10.09 -11.65
CA ARG A 144 -9.33 11.37 -10.99
C ARG A 144 -9.30 11.13 -9.49
N GLN A 145 -8.45 11.90 -8.82
CA GLN A 145 -8.41 11.91 -7.36
C GLN A 145 -9.76 12.40 -6.82
N LYS A 146 -10.32 11.63 -5.90
CA LYS A 146 -11.48 11.95 -5.08
C LYS A 146 -11.07 11.66 -3.63
N GLU A 147 -11.77 12.25 -2.68
CA GLU A 147 -11.56 11.91 -1.29
C GLU A 147 -12.13 10.52 -0.98
N GLN A 148 -11.29 9.68 -0.36
CA GLN A 148 -11.55 8.48 0.45
C GLN A 148 -11.51 7.09 -0.20
N PHE A 149 -10.50 6.28 0.19
CA PHE A 149 -10.49 4.90 0.74
C PHE A 149 -9.04 4.37 0.81
N SER A 150 -8.69 3.69 1.89
CA SER A 150 -7.34 3.21 2.21
C SER A 150 -7.00 1.84 1.62
N ASP A 151 -5.71 1.62 1.36
CA ASP A 151 -5.19 0.36 0.80
C ASP A 151 -5.11 -0.73 1.86
N GLY A 152 -5.78 -1.86 1.60
CA GLY A 152 -5.54 -3.13 2.28
C GLY A 152 -5.19 -4.20 1.28
N VAL A 153 -3.98 -4.73 1.37
CA VAL A 153 -3.54 -5.88 0.58
C VAL A 153 -3.21 -6.99 1.57
N GLY A 154 -3.72 -8.20 1.32
CA GLY A 154 -3.62 -9.35 2.23
C GLY A 154 -2.19 -9.61 2.73
N TYR A 155 -2.07 -10.23 3.91
CA TYR A 155 -0.78 -10.32 4.58
C TYR A 155 0.22 -11.20 3.82
N SER A 156 -0.27 -12.22 3.11
CA SER A 156 0.56 -13.11 2.28
C SER A 156 1.36 -12.40 1.18
N TRP A 157 0.90 -11.23 0.71
CA TRP A 157 1.57 -10.50 -0.36
C TRP A 157 2.95 -10.00 0.05
N ILE A 158 3.05 -9.31 1.19
CA ILE A 158 4.33 -8.76 1.67
C ILE A 158 5.28 -9.89 2.09
N ASP A 159 4.75 -10.95 2.70
CA ASP A 159 5.58 -12.08 3.13
C ASP A 159 6.13 -12.84 1.91
N GLY A 160 5.31 -13.00 0.86
CA GLY A 160 5.74 -13.53 -0.42
C GLY A 160 6.82 -12.69 -1.10
N LEU A 161 6.72 -11.37 -1.05
CA LEU A 161 7.75 -10.45 -1.56
C LEU A 161 9.08 -10.58 -0.81
N LYS A 162 9.04 -10.64 0.53
CA LYS A 162 10.23 -10.83 1.36
C LYS A 162 10.89 -12.17 1.07
N GLU A 163 10.11 -13.24 0.97
CA GLU A 163 10.61 -14.58 0.64
C GLU A 163 11.24 -14.61 -0.75
N HIS A 164 10.58 -14.03 -1.76
CA HIS A 164 11.15 -13.91 -3.10
C HIS A 164 12.47 -13.12 -3.11
N ALA A 165 12.55 -12.01 -2.38
CA ALA A 165 13.77 -11.24 -2.26
C ALA A 165 14.91 -12.01 -1.57
N ASN A 166 14.59 -12.84 -0.56
CA ASN A 166 15.58 -13.70 0.11
C ASN A 166 16.21 -14.74 -0.81
N GLN A 167 15.45 -15.22 -1.81
CA GLN A 167 15.94 -16.19 -2.79
C GLN A 167 16.85 -15.55 -3.85
N GLN A 168 16.66 -14.26 -4.14
CA GLN A 168 17.38 -13.55 -5.20
C GLN A 168 18.58 -12.74 -4.70
N VAL A 169 18.54 -12.27 -3.45
CA VAL A 169 19.59 -11.40 -2.88
C VAL A 169 20.29 -12.11 -1.72
N THR A 170 21.58 -12.34 -1.88
CA THR A 170 22.42 -12.95 -0.84
C THR A 170 22.80 -11.96 0.26
N ASP A 171 23.17 -12.46 1.44
CA ASP A 171 23.65 -11.60 2.53
C ASP A 171 24.93 -10.85 2.15
N GLY A 172 25.79 -11.48 1.32
CA GLY A 172 26.98 -10.84 0.78
C GLY A 172 26.67 -9.66 -0.14
N MET A 173 25.64 -9.77 -0.99
CA MET A 173 25.18 -8.65 -1.82
C MET A 173 24.73 -7.46 -0.96
N LEU A 174 23.93 -7.74 0.08
CA LEU A 174 23.46 -6.69 0.98
C LEU A 174 24.59 -6.06 1.80
N LEU A 175 25.54 -6.87 2.30
CA LEU A 175 26.71 -6.40 3.04
C LEU A 175 27.56 -5.41 2.22
N HIS A 176 27.64 -5.61 0.91
CA HIS A 176 28.40 -4.77 -0.01
C HIS A 176 27.53 -3.75 -0.78
N ALA A 177 26.27 -3.58 -0.39
CA ALA A 177 25.32 -2.72 -1.10
C ALA A 177 25.81 -1.27 -1.26
N ASN A 178 26.53 -0.72 -0.28
CA ASN A 178 27.05 0.65 -0.35
C ASN A 178 28.09 0.86 -1.46
N TYR A 179 28.82 -0.20 -1.85
CA TYR A 179 29.79 -0.12 -2.95
C TYR A 179 29.09 -0.12 -4.32
N VAL A 180 27.95 -0.80 -4.42
CA VAL A 180 27.16 -0.90 -5.65
C VAL A 180 26.22 0.30 -5.79
N TYR A 181 25.57 0.67 -4.69
CA TYR A 181 24.56 1.72 -4.58
C TYR A 181 24.94 2.70 -3.45
N PRO A 182 25.88 3.63 -3.70
CA PRO A 182 26.32 4.59 -2.68
C PRO A 182 25.25 5.64 -2.34
N GLU A 183 24.36 5.93 -3.28
CA GLU A 183 23.21 6.80 -3.07
C GLU A 183 21.96 5.98 -2.76
N ASN A 184 21.25 6.33 -1.68
CA ASN A 184 20.07 5.60 -1.18
C ASN A 184 20.34 4.10 -1.08
N THR A 185 21.40 3.74 -0.35
CA THR A 185 21.85 2.37 -0.19
C THR A 185 20.73 1.50 0.38
N PRO A 186 20.36 0.39 -0.30
CA PRO A 186 19.32 -0.50 0.20
C PRO A 186 19.76 -1.18 1.51
N THR A 187 18.91 -1.12 2.52
CA THR A 187 19.15 -1.72 3.85
C THR A 187 18.47 -3.07 4.03
N THR A 188 17.63 -3.48 3.08
CA THR A 188 16.96 -4.78 3.06
C THR A 188 17.15 -5.47 1.70
N LYS A 189 17.01 -6.79 1.67
CA LYS A 189 17.09 -7.59 0.43
C LYS A 189 16.00 -7.21 -0.58
N GLU A 190 14.82 -6.88 -0.10
CA GLU A 190 13.71 -6.43 -0.95
C GLU A 190 14.01 -5.08 -1.60
N ALA A 191 14.51 -4.10 -0.83
CA ALA A 191 14.97 -2.83 -1.38
C ALA A 191 16.10 -3.02 -2.41
N TYR A 192 17.03 -3.95 -2.13
CA TYR A 192 18.12 -4.27 -3.05
C TYR A 192 17.58 -4.86 -4.37
N LEU A 193 16.65 -5.80 -4.29
CA LEU A 193 16.01 -6.40 -5.46
C LEU A 193 15.33 -5.33 -6.33
N TYR A 194 14.53 -4.46 -5.72
CA TYR A 194 13.84 -3.38 -6.43
C TYR A 194 14.81 -2.38 -7.05
N ARG A 195 15.87 -2.01 -6.31
CA ARG A 195 16.93 -1.15 -6.84
C ARG A 195 17.64 -1.78 -8.04
N THR A 196 17.87 -3.09 -8.01
CA THR A 196 18.47 -3.84 -9.12
C THR A 196 17.59 -3.78 -10.37
N ILE A 197 16.28 -4.02 -10.22
CA ILE A 197 15.31 -3.94 -11.31
C ILE A 197 15.20 -2.50 -11.84
N PHE A 198 15.15 -1.51 -10.95
CA PHE A 198 15.09 -0.10 -11.34
C PHE A 198 16.29 0.30 -12.20
N GLU A 199 17.52 -0.02 -11.77
CA GLU A 199 18.73 0.36 -12.52
C GLU A 199 18.90 -0.41 -13.84
N LYS A 200 18.25 -1.57 -14.01
CA LYS A 200 18.14 -2.27 -15.30
C LYS A 200 17.43 -1.41 -16.35
N HIS A 201 16.39 -0.66 -15.95
CA HIS A 201 15.63 0.21 -16.85
C HIS A 201 16.13 1.66 -16.84
N PHE A 202 16.63 2.16 -15.70
CA PHE A 202 16.94 3.56 -15.45
C PHE A 202 18.39 3.73 -14.95
N SER A 203 19.36 3.49 -15.82
CA SER A 203 20.80 3.47 -15.47
C SER A 203 21.44 4.85 -15.21
N LYS A 204 20.71 5.95 -15.39
CA LYS A 204 21.24 7.32 -15.27
C LYS A 204 21.14 7.86 -13.85
N ASN A 205 22.15 8.60 -13.40
CA ASN A 205 22.14 9.31 -12.10
C ASN A 205 20.90 10.18 -11.93
N ALA A 206 20.51 10.90 -12.99
CA ALA A 206 19.33 11.76 -12.95
C ALA A 206 18.05 11.01 -12.53
N ALA A 207 17.86 9.76 -12.98
CA ALA A 207 16.70 8.96 -12.61
C ALA A 207 16.77 8.46 -11.15
N ARG A 208 17.98 8.21 -10.62
CA ARG A 208 18.15 7.86 -9.21
C ARG A 208 17.75 8.99 -8.28
N SER A 209 18.13 10.22 -8.65
CA SER A 209 17.89 11.43 -7.85
C SER A 209 16.41 11.84 -7.80
N THR A 210 15.55 11.30 -8.68
CA THR A 210 14.10 11.56 -8.62
C THR A 210 13.38 10.69 -7.59
N VAL A 211 14.01 9.62 -7.11
CA VAL A 211 13.43 8.75 -6.08
C VAL A 211 13.84 9.27 -4.70
N PRO A 212 12.90 9.69 -3.84
CA PRO A 212 13.22 10.22 -2.53
C PRO A 212 14.00 9.22 -1.68
N GLY A 213 15.06 9.70 -1.03
CA GLY A 213 15.85 8.94 -0.07
C GLY A 213 15.42 9.18 1.37
N GLY A 214 15.92 8.34 2.28
CA GLY A 214 15.74 8.49 3.73
C GLY A 214 14.77 7.47 4.33
N PRO A 215 14.63 7.47 5.68
CA PRO A 215 13.68 6.60 6.36
C PRO A 215 12.24 6.96 5.95
N SER A 216 11.58 6.03 5.27
CA SER A 216 10.16 6.11 4.90
C SER A 216 9.44 4.92 5.53
N VAL A 217 8.32 5.20 6.18
CA VAL A 217 7.58 4.24 6.99
C VAL A 217 6.11 4.37 6.65
N ALA A 218 5.49 3.40 5.96
CA ALA A 218 4.04 3.37 5.68
C ALA A 218 3.46 4.65 5.07
N CYS A 219 4.09 5.20 4.02
CA CYS A 219 3.76 6.52 3.44
C CYS A 219 3.94 7.72 4.41
N SER A 220 4.59 7.51 5.55
CA SER A 220 4.86 8.50 6.59
C SER A 220 6.25 9.10 6.47
N THR A 221 6.42 10.31 7.01
CA THR A 221 7.72 10.97 7.08
C THR A 221 8.56 10.46 8.26
N ALA A 222 9.77 10.99 8.42
CA ALA A 222 10.58 10.77 9.62
C ALA A 222 9.82 11.06 10.93
N LYS A 223 8.75 11.88 10.89
CA LYS A 223 7.89 12.17 12.04
C LYS A 223 7.23 10.95 12.64
N ALA A 224 6.91 9.92 11.86
CA ALA A 224 6.34 8.70 12.41
C ALA A 224 7.31 8.01 13.39
N VAL A 225 8.61 8.04 13.11
CA VAL A 225 9.64 7.50 14.00
C VAL A 225 9.88 8.42 15.20
N GLU A 226 9.80 9.75 15.00
CA GLU A 226 9.95 10.74 16.08
C GLU A 226 8.80 10.69 17.10
N TRP A 227 7.56 10.58 16.62
CA TRP A 227 6.36 10.58 17.47
C TRP A 227 6.05 9.21 18.08
N ASP A 228 6.60 8.14 17.51
CA ASP A 228 6.36 6.79 17.98
C ASP A 228 7.64 5.94 18.05
N ALA A 229 8.16 5.82 19.27
CA ALA A 229 9.32 4.99 19.57
C ALA A 229 9.12 3.50 19.21
N GLU A 230 7.89 3.01 19.06
CA GLU A 230 7.64 1.64 18.62
C GLU A 230 7.99 1.44 17.14
N TRP A 231 7.80 2.48 16.30
CA TRP A 231 8.19 2.42 14.88
C TRP A 231 9.68 2.48 14.68
N SER A 232 10.41 3.15 15.58
CA SER A 232 11.88 3.15 15.55
C SER A 232 12.49 1.73 15.66
N LYS A 233 11.71 0.78 16.18
CA LYS A 233 12.15 -0.61 16.42
C LYS A 233 11.70 -1.58 15.33
N ASN A 234 10.84 -1.17 14.39
CA ASN A 234 10.35 -2.06 13.34
C ASN A 234 10.98 -1.72 11.97
N PRO A 235 11.75 -2.64 11.37
CA PRO A 235 12.31 -2.45 10.03
C PRO A 235 11.29 -2.63 8.90
N ASP A 236 10.08 -3.13 9.17
CA ASP A 236 9.04 -3.29 8.15
C ASP A 236 8.24 -1.98 7.97
N PRO A 237 8.33 -1.33 6.79
CA PRO A 237 7.64 -0.08 6.53
C PRO A 237 6.13 -0.27 6.29
N SER A 238 5.57 -1.49 6.30
CA SER A 238 4.14 -1.73 6.00
C SER A 238 3.15 -1.31 7.08
N GLY A 239 3.62 -0.80 8.22
CA GLY A 239 2.74 -0.41 9.34
C GLY A 239 2.08 -1.56 10.08
N ARG A 240 2.38 -2.82 9.69
CA ARG A 240 2.03 -4.02 10.44
C ARG A 240 2.47 -3.98 11.90
N ALA A 241 3.45 -3.14 12.26
CA ALA A 241 3.88 -2.92 13.66
C ALA A 241 2.78 -2.38 14.57
N SER A 242 1.78 -1.65 14.06
CA SER A 242 0.64 -1.18 14.85
C SER A 242 -0.37 -2.31 15.16
N LEU A 243 0.15 -3.51 15.49
CA LEU A 243 -0.59 -4.74 15.79
C LEU A 243 -1.80 -4.49 16.72
N GLY A 244 -1.71 -3.55 17.66
CA GLY A 244 -2.80 -3.22 18.57
C GLY A 244 -4.08 -2.67 17.91
N VAL A 245 -3.98 -1.94 16.80
CA VAL A 245 -5.14 -1.27 16.18
C VAL A 245 -5.99 -2.27 15.38
N HIS A 246 -5.34 -3.17 14.64
CA HIS A 246 -6.05 -4.22 13.91
C HIS A 246 -6.61 -5.29 14.86
N VAL A 247 -5.90 -5.61 15.96
CA VAL A 247 -6.34 -6.58 16.96
C VAL A 247 -7.57 -6.14 17.74
N ALA A 248 -7.64 -4.88 18.16
CA ALA A 248 -8.82 -4.35 18.85
C ALA A 248 -10.09 -4.38 17.97
N ALA A 249 -9.95 -4.15 16.66
CA ALA A 249 -11.05 -4.30 15.72
C ALA A 249 -11.51 -5.78 15.57
N TYR A 250 -10.60 -6.76 15.75
CA TYR A 250 -10.93 -8.18 15.70
C TYR A 250 -11.73 -8.65 16.93
N GLU A 251 -11.38 -8.18 18.13
CA GLU A 251 -12.11 -8.50 19.37
C GLU A 251 -13.53 -7.92 19.33
N ALA A 252 -13.67 -6.65 18.92
CA ALA A 252 -14.98 -6.01 18.76
C ALA A 252 -15.88 -6.69 17.71
N ALA A 253 -15.31 -7.21 16.62
CA ALA A 253 -16.06 -7.92 15.58
C ALA A 253 -16.44 -9.35 15.98
N ALA A 254 -15.67 -9.99 16.86
CA ALA A 254 -16.00 -11.29 17.45
C ALA A 254 -17.15 -11.15 18.48
N ASP A 255 -17.12 -10.11 19.30
CA ASP A 255 -18.16 -9.81 20.30
C ASP A 255 -19.50 -9.41 19.67
N ALA A 256 -19.48 -8.76 18.50
CA ALA A 256 -20.69 -8.45 17.74
C ALA A 256 -21.40 -9.69 17.16
N LYS A 257 -20.69 -10.82 17.00
CA LYS A 257 -21.28 -12.08 16.50
C LYS A 257 -21.83 -12.99 17.60
N THR A 258 -21.49 -12.74 18.87
CA THR A 258 -21.97 -13.51 20.02
C THR A 258 -23.21 -12.88 20.69
N ALA A 259 -23.60 -11.67 20.31
CA ALA A 259 -24.84 -11.05 20.75
C ALA A 259 -26.05 -11.61 19.97
N GLU A 260 -26.75 -12.59 20.54
CA GLU A 260 -28.06 -13.02 20.05
C GLU A 260 -29.05 -11.85 20.00
N PRO A 261 -29.93 -11.77 18.98
CA PRO A 261 -30.98 -10.77 18.94
C PRO A 261 -31.94 -11.02 20.10
N LYS A 262 -32.01 -10.07 21.04
CA LYS A 262 -33.08 -10.07 22.04
C LYS A 262 -34.41 -9.92 21.30
N ASN A 263 -35.17 -11.00 21.21
CA ASN A 263 -36.58 -10.96 20.79
C ASN A 263 -37.35 -10.02 21.74
N GLY A 264 -37.53 -8.78 21.30
CA GLY A 264 -38.46 -7.84 21.91
C GLY A 264 -39.85 -8.11 21.33
N THR A 265 -40.70 -8.76 22.12
CA THR A 265 -42.14 -8.83 21.88
C THR A 265 -42.72 -7.42 21.98
N LEU A 266 -43.62 -7.07 21.04
CA LEU A 266 -44.51 -5.91 21.15
C LEU A 266 -45.42 -6.02 22.38
#